data_AF-A0A4Y2VE29-F1
#
_entry.id   AF-A0A4Y2VE29-F1
#
_cell.length_a   1.000
_cell.length_b   1.000
_cell.length_c   1.000
_cell.angle_alpha   90.00
_cell.angle_beta   90.00
_cell.angle_gamma   90.00
#
_symmetry.space_group_name_H-M   'P 1'
#
loop_
_entity.id
_entity.type
_entity.pdbx_description
1 polymer ?
#
loop_
_entity_poly.entity_id
_entity_poly.type
_entity_poly.pdbx_seq_one_letter_code
_entity_poly.pdbx_strand_id
1 'polypeptide(L)'
;MVWMGISVNVATKPRFVQPGAKINSEYYIQKILKPFLKEDYRRLYPNGNAVFHQDSAPSNASRVIQKFLTDQQVQFLRPQRWMTNSL
;
A
#
# COMPACT_ATOMS: atom_id res chain seq x y z
N MET A 1 11.05 -1.05 11.45
CA MET A 1 10.79 -1.07 9.99
C MET A 1 10.08 0.23 9.60
N VAL A 2 10.34 0.76 8.42
CA VAL A 2 9.68 1.96 7.90
C VAL A 2 8.95 1.57 6.62
N TRP A 3 7.72 2.07 6.46
CA TRP A 3 6.99 2.00 5.20
C TRP A 3 6.93 3.38 4.58
N MET A 4 7.18 3.48 3.27
CA MET A 4 7.07 4.72 2.51
C MET A 4 6.77 4.40 1.05
N GLY A 5 5.76 5.06 0.49
CA GLY A 5 5.52 5.13 -0.95
C GLY A 5 6.25 6.33 -1.57
N ILE A 6 6.65 6.18 -2.83
CA ILE A 6 7.25 7.24 -3.65
C ILE A 6 6.46 7.31 -4.95
N SER A 7 6.30 8.51 -5.49
CA SER A 7 5.79 8.73 -6.82
C SER A 7 6.58 9.81 -7.56
N VAL A 8 6.25 10.01 -8.84
CA VAL A 8 6.86 11.08 -9.67
C VAL A 8 6.69 12.48 -9.07
N ASN A 9 5.66 12.69 -8.25
CA ASN A 9 5.37 14.00 -7.67
C ASN A 9 6.11 14.22 -6.34
N VAL A 10 6.08 13.22 -5.44
CA VAL A 10 6.64 13.35 -4.08
C VAL A 10 6.71 12.00 -3.36
N ALA A 11 7.51 11.93 -2.31
CA ALA A 11 7.44 10.87 -1.31
C ALA A 11 6.22 11.05 -0.38
N THR A 12 5.60 9.94 -0.02
CA THR A 12 4.55 9.90 1.01
C THR A 12 5.15 10.09 2.40
N LYS A 13 4.32 10.44 3.39
CA LYS A 13 4.79 10.52 4.77
C LYS A 13 5.30 9.14 5.24
N PRO A 14 6.54 9.02 5.74
CA PRO A 14 7.05 7.76 6.23
C PRO A 14 6.25 7.29 7.45
N ARG A 15 5.93 5.99 7.48
CA ARG A 15 5.16 5.34 8.55
C ARG A 15 6.04 4.36 9.30
N PHE A 16 6.30 4.68 10.56
CA PHE A 16 7.16 3.88 11.42
C PHE A 16 6.38 2.72 12.03
N VAL A 17 6.90 1.52 11.81
CA VAL A 17 6.37 0.28 12.40
C VAL A 17 7.04 0.09 13.76
N GLN A 18 6.25 -0.15 14.80
CA GLN A 18 6.75 -0.39 16.13
C GLN A 18 7.76 -1.55 16.15
N PRO A 19 8.89 -1.42 16.88
CA PRO A 19 9.83 -2.53 17.05
C PRO A 19 9.13 -3.79 17.59
N GLY A 20 9.44 -4.96 17.00
CA GLY A 20 8.82 -6.24 17.38
C GLY A 20 7.39 -6.47 16.87
N ALA A 21 6.76 -5.50 16.20
CA ALA A 21 5.42 -5.68 15.66
C ALA A 21 5.40 -6.68 14.49
N LYS A 22 4.50 -7.67 14.56
CA LYS A 22 4.23 -8.59 13.46
C LYS A 22 3.33 -7.91 12.43
N ILE A 23 3.84 -7.70 11.21
CA ILE A 23 3.04 -7.16 10.10
C ILE A 23 2.22 -8.28 9.47
N ASN A 24 0.98 -8.44 9.96
CA ASN A 24 -0.06 -9.18 9.25
C ASN A 24 -0.93 -8.22 8.41
N SER A 25 -1.93 -8.76 7.70
CA SER A 25 -2.80 -7.97 6.83
C SER A 25 -3.62 -6.92 7.59
N GLU A 26 -4.09 -7.23 8.79
CA GLU A 26 -4.87 -6.29 9.60
C GLU A 26 -4.03 -5.11 10.08
N TYR A 27 -2.82 -5.40 10.58
CA TYR A 27 -1.86 -4.37 10.96
C TYR A 27 -1.55 -3.47 9.75
N TYR A 28 -1.29 -4.07 8.58
CA TYR A 28 -0.98 -3.33 7.37
C TYR A 28 -2.15 -2.43 6.94
N ILE A 29 -3.40 -2.92 6.97
CA ILE A 29 -4.58 -2.09 6.69
C ILE A 29 -4.69 -0.93 7.67
N GLN A 30 -4.65 -1.21 8.97
CA GLN A 30 -5.00 -0.23 9.99
C GLN A 30 -3.90 0.81 10.19
N LYS A 31 -2.64 0.38 10.20
CA LYS A 31 -1.50 1.23 10.54
C LYS A 31 -0.81 1.83 9.32
N ILE A 32 -0.94 1.22 8.14
CA ILE A 32 -0.28 1.67 6.92
C ILE A 32 -1.28 2.17 5.87
N LEU A 33 -2.13 1.29 5.33
CA LEU A 33 -2.96 1.62 4.16
C LEU A 33 -4.03 2.67 4.46
N LYS A 34 -4.78 2.53 5.56
CA LYS A 34 -5.83 3.52 5.93
C LYS A 34 -5.24 4.93 6.09
N PRO A 35 -4.17 5.14 6.89
CA PRO A 35 -3.53 6.43 6.98
C PRO A 35 -2.98 6.93 5.62
N PHE A 36 -2.33 6.06 4.83
CA PHE A 36 -1.82 6.41 3.51
C PHE A 36 -2.92 6.91 2.57
N LEU A 37 -4.04 6.18 2.48
CA LEU A 37 -5.14 6.56 1.61
C LEU A 37 -5.80 7.87 2.04
N LYS A 38 -5.88 8.11 3.35
CA LYS A 38 -6.49 9.31 3.93
C LYS A 38 -5.61 10.57 3.77
N GLU A 39 -4.32 10.46 4.05
CA GLU A 39 -3.41 11.61 4.19
C GLU A 39 -2.62 11.92 2.92
N ASP A 40 -2.26 10.88 2.16
CA ASP A 40 -1.35 10.99 1.03
C ASP A 40 -2.09 10.75 -0.29
N TYR A 41 -2.68 9.58 -0.50
CA TYR A 41 -3.20 9.18 -1.81
C TYR A 41 -4.18 10.18 -2.41
N ARG A 42 -5.21 10.60 -1.64
CA ARG A 42 -6.20 11.59 -2.09
C ARG A 42 -5.63 12.99 -2.31
N ARG A 43 -4.62 13.38 -1.52
CA ARG A 43 -3.94 14.68 -1.64
C ARG A 43 -3.04 14.71 -2.88
N LEU A 44 -2.36 13.61 -3.17
CA LEU A 44 -1.42 13.49 -4.28
C LEU A 44 -2.11 13.21 -5.62
N TYR A 45 -3.23 12.50 -5.58
CA TYR A 45 -3.97 12.04 -6.76
C TYR A 45 -5.48 12.26 -6.57
N PRO A 46 -5.93 13.53 -6.51
CA PRO A 46 -7.34 13.85 -6.27
C PRO A 46 -8.27 13.29 -7.36
N ASN A 47 -7.76 13.13 -8.58
CA ASN A 47 -8.51 12.60 -9.72
C ASN A 47 -8.41 11.06 -9.85
N GLY A 48 -7.74 10.37 -8.92
CA GLY A 48 -7.56 8.92 -8.97
C GLY A 48 -6.70 8.42 -10.13
N ASN A 49 -5.91 9.29 -10.75
CA ASN A 49 -5.02 8.99 -11.89
C ASN A 49 -3.69 8.35 -11.45
N ALA A 50 -3.72 7.47 -10.44
CA ALA A 50 -2.56 6.75 -9.95
C ALA A 50 -2.84 5.27 -9.74
N VAL A 51 -1.87 4.44 -10.12
CA VAL A 51 -1.87 3.01 -9.87
C VAL A 51 -0.95 2.72 -8.69
N PHE A 52 -1.52 2.14 -7.63
CA PHE A 52 -0.77 1.69 -6.46
C PHE A 52 -0.02 0.40 -6.79
N HIS A 53 1.28 0.39 -6.50
CA HIS A 53 2.15 -0.78 -6.65
C HIS A 53 2.80 -1.10 -5.30
N GLN A 54 2.88 -2.40 -4.99
CA GLN A 54 3.54 -2.95 -3.81
C GLN A 54 4.20 -4.28 -4.19
N ASP A 55 5.17 -4.72 -3.40
CA ASP A 55 5.89 -5.97 -3.64
C ASP A 55 5.01 -7.22 -3.44
N SER A 56 5.59 -8.37 -3.77
CA SER A 56 4.95 -9.68 -3.72
C SER A 56 4.92 -10.33 -2.33
N ALA A 57 5.19 -9.60 -1.25
CA ALA A 57 5.13 -10.16 0.09
C ALA A 57 3.76 -10.82 0.37
N PRO A 58 3.72 -11.98 1.06
CA PRO A 58 2.48 -12.73 1.25
C PRO A 58 1.34 -11.93 1.91
N SER A 59 1.66 -11.02 2.84
CA SER A 59 0.69 -10.11 3.45
C SER A 59 0.05 -9.17 2.43
N ASN A 60 0.85 -8.63 1.50
CA ASN A 60 0.43 -7.71 0.44
C ASN A 60 -0.44 -8.41 -0.61
N ALA A 61 -0.14 -9.67 -0.94
CA ALA A 61 -0.91 -10.50 -1.86
C ALA A 61 -2.23 -11.02 -1.25
N SER A 62 -2.43 -10.91 0.07
CA SER A 62 -3.57 -11.52 0.74
C SER A 62 -4.93 -10.99 0.23
N ARG A 63 -5.93 -11.88 0.20
CA ARG A 63 -7.30 -11.55 -0.25
C ARG A 63 -7.91 -10.38 0.53
N VAL A 64 -7.55 -10.24 1.81
CA VAL A 64 -8.01 -9.16 2.68
C VAL A 64 -7.48 -7.80 2.21
N ILE A 65 -6.19 -7.69 1.86
CA ILE A 65 -5.62 -6.45 1.30
C ILE A 65 -6.25 -6.12 -0.04
N GLN A 66 -6.34 -7.11 -0.95
CA GLN A 66 -6.90 -6.88 -2.28
C GLN A 66 -8.37 -6.44 -2.23
N LYS A 67 -9.17 -7.03 -1.33
CA LYS A 67 -10.56 -6.63 -1.10
C LYS A 67 -10.60 -5.21 -0.54
N PHE A 68 -9.81 -4.90 0.48
CA PHE A 68 -9.76 -3.55 1.05
C PHE A 68 -9.42 -2.48 -0.01
N LEU A 69 -8.40 -2.70 -0.84
CA LEU A 69 -8.03 -1.76 -1.90
C LEU A 69 -9.14 -1.60 -2.94
N THR A 70 -9.81 -2.69 -3.30
CA THR A 70 -10.96 -2.68 -4.23
C THR A 70 -12.14 -1.91 -3.64
N ASP A 71 -12.50 -2.17 -2.39
CA ASP A 71 -13.60 -1.48 -1.68
C ASP A 71 -13.32 0.03 -1.50
N GLN A 72 -12.04 0.40 -1.38
CA GLN A 72 -11.59 1.80 -1.35
C GLN A 72 -11.47 2.43 -2.74
N GLN A 73 -11.84 1.72 -3.80
CA GLN A 73 -11.78 2.17 -5.20
C GLN A 73 -10.36 2.60 -5.63
N VAL A 74 -9.33 2.03 -5.02
CA VAL A 74 -7.93 2.28 -5.38
C VAL A 74 -7.59 1.44 -6.59
N GLN A 75 -7.02 2.06 -7.63
CA GLN A 75 -6.43 1.32 -8.73
C GLN A 75 -5.08 0.75 -8.28
N PHE A 76 -4.86 -0.55 -8.43
CA PHE A 76 -3.61 -1.20 -8.05
C PHE A 76 -3.21 -2.31 -9.01
N LEU A 77 -1.91 -2.56 -9.12
CA LEU A 77 -1.42 -3.72 -9.86
C LEU A 77 -1.81 -4.99 -9.10
N ARG A 78 -2.59 -5.85 -9.76
CA ARG A 78 -3.00 -7.15 -9.21
C ARG A 78 -1.80 -8.10 -9.13
N PRO A 79 -1.78 -9.06 -8.18
CA PRO A 79 -0.67 -9.99 -8.02
C PRO A 79 -0.26 -10.75 -9.27
N GLN A 80 -1.21 -11.06 -10.17
CA GLN A 80 -0.93 -11.76 -11.44
C GLN A 80 -0.06 -10.95 -12.41
N ARG A 81 0.07 -9.64 -12.20
CA ARG A 81 0.91 -8.74 -12.99
C ARG A 81 2.22 -8.35 -12.28
N TRP A 82 2.43 -8.84 -11.06
CA TRP A 82 3.68 -8.58 -10.36
C TRP A 82 4.79 -9.42 -10.98
N MET A 83 5.96 -8.82 -11.18
CA MET A 83 7.13 -9.59 -11.58
C MET A 83 7.56 -10.48 -10.41
N THR A 84 7.76 -11.77 -10.68
CA THR A 84 8.27 -12.72 -9.70
C THR A 84 9.79 -12.55 -9.56
N ASN A 85 10.30 -12.61 -8.33
CA ASN A 85 11.74 -12.57 -8.02
C ASN A 85 12.51 -11.37 -8.61
N SER A 86 11.88 -10.21 -8.71
CA SER A 86 12.57 -8.95 -8.99
C SER A 86 13.16 -8.42 -7.69
N LEU A 87 14.43 -8.73 -7.46
CA LEU A 87 15.28 -8.11 -6.45
C LEU A 87 15.91 -6.83 -7.02
#